data_AF-G3HY45-F1
#
_entry.id   AF-G3HY45-F1
#
_cell.length_a   1.000
_cell.length_b   1.000
_cell.length_c   1.000
_cell.angle_alpha   90.00
_cell.angle_beta   90.00
_cell.angle_gamma   90.00
#
_symmetry.space_group_name_H-M   'P 1'
#
loop_
_entity.id
_entity.type
_entity.pdbx_description
1 polymer ?
#
loop_
_entity_poly.entity_id
_entity_poly.type
_entity_poly.pdbx_seq_one_letter_code
_entity_poly.pdbx_strand_id
1 'polypeptide(L)' 'MRFAKKHNKKGLKKMQENNVKAMSARAEAIKDLVKPTVVKPKMPKGPSRKLSRLAFIAHPKLGKRIRSYMAKGRRLCQP' A
#
# COMPACT_ATOMS: atom_id res chain seq x y z
N MET A 1 19.32 -17.25 36.59
CA MET A 1 18.53 -15.99 36.52
C MET A 1 17.15 -16.07 37.21
N ARG A 2 17.00 -16.68 38.39
CA ARG A 2 15.69 -16.74 39.07
C ARG A 2 15.30 -15.41 39.73
N PHE A 3 16.27 -14.67 40.26
CA PHE A 3 16.04 -13.42 40.97
C PHE A 3 15.49 -12.30 40.09
N ALA A 4 16.01 -12.12 38.87
CA ALA A 4 15.49 -11.11 37.94
C ALA A 4 14.00 -11.33 37.63
N LYS A 5 13.62 -12.56 37.24
CA LYS A 5 12.21 -12.92 36.97
C LYS A 5 11.29 -12.71 38.20
N LYS A 6 11.81 -12.91 39.42
CA LYS A 6 11.08 -12.67 40.67
C LYS A 6 10.78 -11.18 40.90
N HIS A 7 11.67 -10.28 40.49
CA HIS A 7 11.55 -8.84 40.77
C HIS A 7 10.95 -8.02 39.61
N ASN A 8 10.70 -8.61 38.44
CA ASN A 8 10.16 -7.92 37.27
C ASN A 8 8.82 -7.21 37.51
N LYS A 9 7.99 -7.69 38.45
CA LYS A 9 6.71 -7.04 38.78
C LYS A 9 6.88 -5.63 39.36
N LYS A 10 8.03 -5.32 39.99
CA LYS A 10 8.28 -3.99 40.59
C LYS A 10 8.26 -2.85 39.56
N GLY A 11 8.62 -3.14 38.31
CA GLY A 11 8.68 -2.15 37.22
C GLY A 11 7.43 -2.10 36.33
N LEU A 12 6.41 -2.92 36.61
CA LEU A 12 5.32 -3.16 35.68
C LEU A 12 4.51 -1.89 35.35
N LYS A 13 4.17 -1.07 36.35
CA LYS A 13 3.41 0.18 36.14
C LYS A 13 4.16 1.16 35.24
N LYS A 14 5.46 1.36 35.48
CA LYS A 14 6.34 2.20 34.64
C LYS A 14 6.44 1.66 33.21
N MET A 15 6.48 0.32 33.07
CA MET A 15 6.47 -0.37 31.78
C MET A 15 5.09 -0.32 31.08
N GLN A 16 4.01 -0.04 31.79
CA GLN A 16 2.70 0.11 31.15
C GLN A 16 2.53 1.54 30.64
N GLU A 17 2.93 2.53 31.43
CA GLU A 17 2.86 3.94 31.06
C GLU A 17 3.73 4.29 29.84
N ASN A 18 4.97 3.80 29.78
CA ASN A 18 5.81 4.04 28.60
C ASN A 18 5.26 3.36 27.34
N ASN A 19 4.69 2.16 27.47
CA ASN A 19 4.06 1.45 26.35
C ASN A 19 2.82 2.18 25.84
N VAL A 20 1.99 2.72 26.74
CA VAL A 20 0.83 3.56 26.38
C VAL A 20 1.30 4.83 25.64
N LYS A 21 2.31 5.52 26.17
CA LYS A 21 2.88 6.72 25.52
C LYS A 21 3.44 6.40 24.13
N ALA A 22 4.17 5.28 23.98
CA ALA A 22 4.73 4.84 22.71
C ALA A 22 3.63 4.49 21.69
N MET A 23 2.56 3.81 22.12
CA MET A 23 1.43 3.50 21.25
C MET A 23 0.68 4.76 20.81
N SER A 24 0.48 5.73 21.70
CA SER A 24 -0.14 7.02 21.37
C SER A 24 0.68 7.79 20.32
N ALA A 25 2.00 7.92 20.54
CA ALA A 25 2.91 8.58 19.60
C ALA A 25 2.92 7.89 18.22
N ARG A 26 2.88 6.55 18.19
CA ARG A 26 2.79 5.79 16.94
C ARG A 26 1.46 6.03 16.22
N ALA A 27 0.35 6.10 16.96
CA ALA A 27 -0.96 6.38 16.38
C ALA A 27 -1.03 7.80 15.79
N GLU A 28 -0.43 8.79 16.44
CA GLU A 28 -0.32 10.16 15.92
C GLU A 28 0.54 10.22 14.65
N ALA A 29 1.71 9.58 14.65
CA ALA A 29 2.58 9.51 13.46
C ALA A 29 1.89 8.85 12.26
N ILE A 30 1.09 7.80 12.48
CA ILE A 30 0.29 7.16 11.42
C ILE A 30 -0.81 8.12 10.93
N LYS A 31 -1.52 8.81 11.83
CA LYS A 31 -2.52 9.81 11.44
C LYS A 31 -1.90 10.91 10.59
N ASP A 32 -0.69 11.36 10.92
CA ASP A 32 0.01 12.40 10.17
C ASP A 32 0.58 11.91 8.84
N LEU A 33 0.93 10.62 8.71
CA LEU A 33 1.28 10.00 7.44
C LEU A 33 0.05 9.79 6.53
N VAL A 34 -1.08 9.41 7.12
CA VAL A 34 -2.35 9.17 6.39
C VAL A 34 -2.98 10.50 5.97
N LYS A 35 -2.78 11.58 6.73
CA LYS A 35 -3.01 12.92 6.20
C LYS A 35 -2.16 13.06 4.95
N PRO A 36 -2.75 13.34 3.78
CA PRO A 36 -1.99 13.45 2.56
C PRO A 36 -0.96 14.56 2.74
N THR A 37 0.30 14.18 2.89
CA THR A 37 1.41 15.12 2.92
C THR A 37 1.31 15.93 1.63
N VAL A 38 1.03 17.23 1.76
CA VAL A 38 1.00 18.24 0.68
C VAL A 38 2.39 18.41 0.02
N VAL A 39 3.34 17.55 0.38
CA VAL A 39 4.58 17.33 -0.35
C VAL A 39 4.21 16.69 -1.68
N LYS A 40 4.02 17.52 -2.72
CA LYS A 40 3.91 17.08 -4.10
C LYS A 40 5.01 16.04 -4.34
N PRO A 41 4.69 14.76 -4.57
CA PRO A 41 5.71 13.83 -5.01
C PRO A 41 6.24 14.43 -6.32
N LYS A 42 7.56 14.61 -6.41
CA LYS A 42 8.23 14.90 -7.69
C LYS A 42 8.04 13.65 -8.55
N MET A 43 6.83 13.51 -9.11
CA MET A 43 6.46 12.31 -9.83
C MET A 43 7.32 12.27 -11.08
N PRO A 44 8.14 11.22 -11.28
CA PRO A 44 8.71 10.98 -12.59
C PRO A 44 7.52 10.87 -13.55
N LYS A 45 7.61 11.55 -14.70
CA LYS A 45 6.60 11.43 -15.76
C LYS A 45 6.54 9.95 -16.12
N GLY A 46 5.55 9.25 -15.59
CA GLY A 46 5.36 7.82 -15.85
C GLY A 46 5.16 7.59 -17.35
N PRO A 47 5.28 6.33 -17.82
CA PRO A 47 4.99 6.01 -19.20
C PRO A 47 3.62 6.58 -19.57
N SER A 48 3.55 7.17 -20.77
CA SER A 48 2.31 7.79 -21.22
C SER A 48 1.16 6.77 -21.12
N ARG A 49 -0.06 7.26 -20.83
CA ARG A 49 -1.25 6.41 -20.69
C ARG A 49 -1.46 5.46 -21.88
N LYS A 50 -1.00 5.84 -23.08
CA LYS A 50 -1.01 5.01 -24.29
C LYS A 50 -0.08 3.81 -24.18
N LEU A 51 1.17 3.99 -23.75
CA LEU A 51 2.14 2.91 -23.59
C LEU A 51 1.72 1.93 -22.50
N SER A 52 1.27 2.43 -21.35
CA SER A 52 0.75 1.61 -20.25
C SER A 52 -0.46 0.78 -20.68
N ARG A 53 -1.34 1.34 -21.51
CA ARG A 53 -2.48 0.62 -22.10
C ARG A 53 -2.04 -0.50 -23.02
N LEU A 54 -1.05 -0.26 -23.89
CA LEU A 54 -0.52 -1.30 -24.79
C LEU A 54 0.15 -2.44 -24.01
N ALA A 55 0.95 -2.12 -22.99
CA ALA A 55 1.56 -3.12 -22.11
C ALA A 55 0.50 -3.98 -21.41
N PHE A 56 -0.59 -3.37 -20.91
CA PHE A 56 -1.69 -4.10 -20.29
C PHE A 56 -2.43 -5.02 -21.28
N ILE A 57 -2.63 -4.58 -22.51
CA ILE A 57 -3.26 -5.39 -23.58
C ILE A 57 -2.34 -6.55 -23.99
N ALA A 58 -1.03 -6.33 -24.06
CA ALA A 58 -0.05 -7.37 -24.38
C ALA A 58 0.11 -8.39 -23.23
N HIS A 59 -0.21 -8.01 -21.98
CA HIS A 59 -0.02 -8.86 -20.83
C HIS A 59 -0.80 -10.19 -20.95
N PRO A 60 -0.15 -11.36 -20.84
CA PRO A 60 -0.77 -12.65 -21.14
C PRO A 60 -2.03 -12.95 -20.32
N LYS A 61 -1.98 -12.72 -19.00
CA LYS A 61 -3.09 -12.98 -18.06
C LYS A 61 -4.14 -11.86 -18.01
N LEU A 62 -3.68 -10.61 -18.01
CA LEU A 62 -4.53 -9.43 -17.74
C LEU A 62 -5.22 -8.94 -19.02
N GLY A 63 -4.52 -8.98 -20.15
CA GLY A 63 -5.04 -8.53 -21.44
C GLY A 63 -5.94 -9.54 -22.16
N LYS A 64 -6.13 -10.76 -21.64
CA LYS A 64 -6.87 -11.84 -22.32
C LYS A 64 -8.28 -11.42 -22.72
N ARG A 65 -9.03 -10.80 -21.80
CA ARG A 65 -10.42 -10.35 -22.04
C ARG A 65 -10.51 -9.20 -23.05
N ILE A 66 -9.55 -8.28 -23.02
CA ILE A 66 -9.53 -7.13 -23.96
C ILE A 66 -9.15 -7.62 -25.36
N ARG A 67 -8.13 -8.49 -25.48
CA ARG A 67 -7.76 -9.07 -26.77
C ARG A 67 -8.89 -9.85 -27.40
N SER A 68 -9.63 -10.66 -26.62
CA SER A 68 -10.77 -11.40 -27.14
C SER A 68 -11.91 -10.49 -27.58
N TYR A 69 -12.19 -9.41 -26.83
CA TYR A 69 -13.18 -8.40 -27.23
C TYR A 69 -12.80 -7.69 -28.54
N MET A 70 -11.55 -7.25 -28.68
CA MET A 70 -11.07 -6.63 -29.92
C MET A 70 -11.14 -7.60 -31.11
N ALA A 71 -10.82 -8.87 -30.89
CA ALA A 71 -10.93 -9.90 -31.94
C ALA A 71 -12.39 -10.11 -32.37
N LYS A 72 -13.35 -10.08 -31.44
CA LYS A 72 -14.78 -10.15 -31.76
C LYS A 72 -15.23 -8.93 -32.57
N GLY A 73 -14.93 -7.71 -32.11
CA GLY A 73 -15.29 -6.49 -32.83
C GLY A 73 -14.64 -6.36 -34.22
N ARG A 74 -13.45 -6.95 -34.42
CA ARG A 74 -12.81 -6.98 -35.74
C ARG A 74 -13.38 -8.03 -36.70
N ARG A 75 -13.92 -9.13 -36.19
CA ARG A 75 -14.50 -10.21 -37.01
C ARG A 75 -15.97 -9.96 -37.34
N LEU A 76 -16.66 -9.24 -36.47
CA LEU A 76 -18.03 -8.82 -36.69
C LEU A 76 -17.99 -7.53 -37.51
N CYS A 77 -18.00 -7.64 -38.84
CA CYS A 77 -18.50 -6.55 -39.68
C CYS A 77 -19.98 -6.38 -39.33
N GLN A 78 -20.27 -5.53 -38.34
CA GLN A 78 -21.63 -5.05 -38.16
C GLN A 78 -21.99 -4.18 -39.37
N PRO A 79 -23.21 -4.30 -39.94
CA PRO A 79 -23.75 -3.29 -40.84
C PRO A 79 -23.86 -1.93 -40.14
#